data_AF-A0A1V6EDC8-F1
#
_entry.id   AF-A0A1V6EDC8-F1
#
_cell.length_a   1.000
_cell.length_b   1.000
_cell.length_c   1.000
_cell.angle_alpha   90.00
_cell.angle_beta   90.00
_cell.angle_gamma   90.00
#
_symmetry.space_group_name_H-M   'P 1'
#
loop_
_entity.id
_entity.type
_entity.pdbx_description
1 polymer ?
#
loop_
_entity_poly.entity_id
_entity_poly.type
_entity_poly.pdbx_seq_one_letter_code
_entity_poly.pdbx_strand_id
1 'polypeptide(L)' 'MNRKKIKYLHEGNYVAEVEVEVIETSDEWSPCLSLEDACKLDDIRECLKRGD' A
#
# COMPACT_ATOMS: atom_id res chain seq x y z
N MET A 1 4.77 11.63 -12.35
CA MET A 1 3.55 12.26 -11.82
C MET A 1 3.06 11.40 -10.67
N ASN A 2 2.71 12.00 -9.54
CA ASN A 2 2.31 11.24 -8.37
C ASN A 2 0.79 11.35 -8.19
N ARG A 3 0.15 10.21 -7.91
CA ARG A 3 -1.28 10.13 -7.73
C ARG A 3 -1.60 9.38 -6.44
N LYS A 4 -2.45 9.97 -5.62
CA LYS A 4 -3.03 9.29 -4.46
C LYS A 4 -4.02 8.22 -4.89
N LYS A 5 -3.91 7.05 -4.26
CA LYS A 5 -4.82 5.92 -4.48
C LYS A 5 -5.12 5.25 -3.14
N ILE A 6 -6.37 4.79 -2.98
CA ILE A 6 -6.77 3.94 -1.88
C ILE A 6 -6.47 2.48 -2.23
N LYS A 7 -5.76 1.78 -1.34
CA LYS A 7 -5.58 0.33 -1.36
C LYS A 7 -6.31 -0.30 -0.19
N TYR A 8 -6.98 -1.42 -0.47
CA TYR A 8 -7.63 -2.26 0.54
C TYR A 8 -6.75 -3.46 0.83
N LEU A 9 -6.41 -3.67 2.11
CA LEU A 9 -5.67 -4.83 2.59
C LEU A 9 -6.64 -5.71 3.36
N HIS A 10 -6.80 -6.95 2.90
CA HIS A 10 -7.68 -7.93 3.52
C HIS A 10 -6.83 -9.00 4.21
N GLU A 11 -7.00 -9.13 5.53
CA GLU A 11 -6.36 -10.19 6.32
C GLU A 11 -7.40 -10.80 7.27
N GLY A 12 -7.76 -12.05 7.01
CA GLY A 12 -8.83 -12.73 7.74
C GLY A 12 -10.17 -11.96 7.65
N ASN A 13 -10.68 -11.54 8.82
CA ASN A 13 -11.93 -10.79 8.93
C ASN A 13 -11.73 -9.26 8.96
N TYR A 14 -10.49 -8.78 8.85
CA TYR A 14 -10.18 -7.36 8.91
C TYR A 14 -9.88 -6.80 7.52
N VAL A 15 -10.24 -5.54 7.32
CA VAL A 15 -9.85 -4.75 6.14
C VAL A 15 -9.29 -3.41 6.58
N ALA A 16 -8.12 -3.04 6.06
CA ALA A 16 -7.60 -1.68 6.19
C ALA A 16 -7.74 -0.93 4.88
N GLU A 17 -8.23 0.30 4.98
CA GLU A 17 -8.20 1.28 3.90
C GLU A 17 -6.95 2.14 4.06
N VAL A 18 -6.05 2.11 3.07
CA VAL A 18 -4.77 2.82 3.15
C VAL A 18 -4.62 3.73 1.94
N GLU A 19 -4.52 5.04 2.20
CA GLU A 19 -4.06 6.00 1.19
C GLU A 19 -2.55 5.82 0.97
N VAL A 20 -2.19 5.61 -0.30
CA VAL A 20 -0.81 5.48 -0.76
C VAL A 20 -0.56 6.40 -1.94
N GLU A 21 0.69 6.77 -2.15
CA GLU A 21 1.11 7.51 -3.33
C GLU A 21 1.67 6.56 -4.39
N VAL A 22 1.10 6.67 -5.59
CA VAL A 22 1.55 5.92 -6.76
C VAL A 22 2.35 6.86 -7.65
N ILE A 23 3.56 6.43 -8.00
CA ILE A 23 4.50 7.18 -8.83
C ILE A 23 4.38 6.65 -10.26
N GLU A 24 3.94 7.53 -11.16
CA GLU A 24 3.87 7.28 -12.60
C GLU A 24 5.08 7.91 -13.28
N THR A 25 5.95 7.08 -13.82
CA THR A 25 7.12 7.44 -14.64
C THR A 25 7.04 6.75 -16.01
N SER A 26 7.88 7.17 -16.95
CA SER A 26 7.98 6.54 -18.27
C SER A 26 8.82 5.26 -18.27
N ASP A 27 9.22 4.80 -17.09
CA ASP A 27 10.09 3.65 -16.90
C ASP A 27 9.29 2.34 -16.89
N GLU A 28 9.94 1.22 -17.19
CA GLU A 28 9.27 -0.09 -17.38
C GLU A 28 8.57 -0.62 -16.13
N TRP A 29 8.95 -0.11 -14.96
CA TRP A 29 8.41 -0.52 -13.67
C TRP A 29 7.19 0.30 -13.24
N SER A 30 6.82 1.35 -13.96
CA SER A 30 5.65 2.16 -13.61
C SER A 30 4.31 1.47 -13.91
N PRO A 31 3.27 1.69 -13.08
CA PRO A 31 3.27 2.49 -11.85
C PRO A 31 3.88 1.78 -10.63
N CYS A 32 4.68 2.50 -9.84
CA CYS A 32 5.32 2.01 -8.61
C CYS A 32 4.79 2.70 -7.35
N LEU A 33 5.08 2.12 -6.18
CA LEU A 33 4.88 2.77 -4.88
C LEU A 33 6.19 3.40 -4.39
N SER A 34 6.08 4.40 -3.52
CA SER A 34 7.22 4.85 -2.73
C SER A 34 7.70 3.72 -1.79
N LEU A 35 8.99 3.73 -1.42
CA LEU A 35 9.53 2.75 -0.47
C LEU A 35 8.81 2.85 0.88
N GLU A 36 8.49 4.06 1.32
CA GLU A 36 7.78 4.32 2.58
C GLU A 36 6.37 3.73 2.57
N ASP A 37 5.59 3.95 1.50
CA ASP A 37 4.27 3.34 1.36
C ASP A 37 4.36 1.81 1.27
N ALA A 38 5.39 1.27 0.60
CA ALA A 38 5.59 -0.17 0.54
C ALA A 38 5.85 -0.78 1.93
N CYS A 39 6.72 -0.17 2.73
CA CYS A 39 6.98 -0.61 4.10
C CYS A 39 5.72 -0.48 4.98
N LYS A 40 5.04 0.67 4.92
CA LYS A 40 3.79 0.91 5.65
C LYS A 40 2.72 -0.14 5.37
N LEU A 41 2.57 -0.55 4.11
CA LEU A 41 1.62 -1.60 3.74
C LEU A 41 2.01 -2.97 4.33
N ASP A 42 3.30 -3.26 4.44
CA ASP A 42 3.78 -4.51 5.04
C ASP A 42 3.54 -4.53 6.55
N ASP A 43 3.85 -3.44 7.24
CA ASP A 43 3.57 -3.26 8.68
C ASP A 43 2.06 -3.43 8.97
N ILE A 44 1.20 -2.74 8.21
CA ILE A 44 -0.26 -2.85 8.38
C ILE A 44 -0.71 -4.28 8.18
N ARG A 45 -0.20 -4.97 7.15
CA ARG A 45 -0.57 -6.36 6.88
C ARG A 45 -0.19 -7.29 8.02
N GLU A 46 1.00 -7.11 8.61
CA GLU A 46 1.43 -7.89 9.76
C GLU A 46 0.62 -7.58 11.02
N CYS A 47 0.21 -6.32 11.25
CA CYS A 47 -0.72 -5.97 12.33
C CYS A 47 -2.08 -6.65 12.17
N LEU A 48 -2.70 -6.49 10.98
CA LEU A 48 -4.00 -7.10 10.69
C LEU A 48 -3.98 -8.62 10.85
N LYS A 49 -2.88 -9.26 10.42
CA LYS A 49 -2.69 -10.71 10.55
C LYS A 49 -2.58 -11.17 12.01
N ARG A 50 -2.01 -10.34 12.89
CA ARG A 50 -1.95 -10.59 14.34
C ARG A 50 -3.28 -10.30 15.03
N GLY A 51 -4.16 -9.53 14.39
CA GLY A 51 -5.42 -9.06 14.97
C GLY A 51 -5.24 -7.94 16.00
N ASP A 52 -4.11 -7.23 15.91
CA ASP A 52 -3.79 -6.01 16.67
C ASP A 52 -4.29 -4.78 15.88
#